data_AF-A0A961JEB9-F1
#
_entry.id   AF-A0A961JEB9-F1
#
_cell.length_a   1.000
_cell.length_b   1.000
_cell.length_c   1.000
_cell.angle_alpha   90.00
_cell.angle_beta   90.00
_cell.angle_gamma   90.00
#
_symmetry.space_group_name_H-M   'P 1'
#
loop_
_entity.id
_entity.type
_entity.pdbx_description
1 polymer ?
#
loop_
_entity_poly.entity_id
_entity_poly.type
_entity_poly.pdbx_seq_one_letter_code
_entity_poly.pdbx_strand_id
1 'polypeptide(L)'
;MASLLALVAGDKQADRVVPPTGFTARLTVFAAAAMAFLAVFALALSLATGRVAERWTSGLARSATVRVSAPEGQVEAQLAAVLGVLETTPGIASARVLSDDEQRALLEPW
;
A
#
# COMPACT_ATOMS: atom_id res chain seq x y z
N MET A 1 -9.71 -8.01 -33.00
CA MET A 1 -8.42 -8.75 -33.09
C MET A 1 -7.46 -8.14 -34.11
N ALA A 2 -7.91 -7.76 -35.31
CA ALA A 2 -7.04 -7.18 -36.36
C ALA A 2 -6.25 -5.91 -35.94
N SER A 3 -6.82 -5.01 -35.13
CA SER A 3 -6.12 -3.79 -34.69
C SER A 3 -4.92 -4.04 -33.78
N LEU A 4 -4.95 -5.11 -32.98
CA LEU A 4 -3.82 -5.49 -32.11
C LEU A 4 -2.64 -6.00 -32.94
N LEU A 5 -2.93 -6.78 -33.99
CA LEU A 5 -1.92 -7.24 -34.94
C LEU A 5 -1.34 -6.09 -35.78
N ALA A 6 -2.17 -5.10 -36.15
CA ALA A 6 -1.71 -3.89 -36.83
C ALA A 6 -0.79 -3.03 -35.96
N LEU A 7 -1.01 -2.99 -34.65
CA LEU A 7 -0.14 -2.29 -33.70
C LEU A 7 1.26 -2.93 -33.61
N VAL A 8 1.33 -4.26 -33.74
CA VAL A 8 2.58 -5.05 -33.69
C VAL A 8 3.36 -4.96 -35.00
N ALA A 9 2.68 -4.78 -36.14
CA ALA A 9 3.30 -4.77 -37.47
C ALA A 9 4.15 -3.51 -37.76
N GLY A 10 4.06 -2.46 -36.94
CA GLY A 10 4.82 -1.22 -37.08
C GLY A 10 4.32 -0.32 -38.23
N ASP A 11 4.52 0.99 -38.09
CA ASP A 11 4.12 1.96 -39.10
C ASP A 11 5.13 2.03 -40.25
N LYS A 12 4.66 1.76 -41.48
CA LYS A 12 5.47 1.85 -42.71
C LYS A 12 5.97 3.26 -43.00
N GLN A 13 5.37 4.30 -42.41
CA GLN A 13 5.84 5.69 -42.55
C GLN A 13 7.02 6.03 -41.63
N ALA A 14 7.33 5.21 -40.63
CA ALA A 14 8.43 5.45 -39.70
C ALA A 14 9.78 5.56 -40.40
N ASP A 15 9.99 4.79 -41.48
CA ASP A 15 11.22 4.76 -42.27
C ASP A 15 11.54 6.10 -42.96
N ARG A 16 10.55 7.01 -43.10
CA ARG A 16 10.77 8.37 -43.63
C ARG A 16 11.30 9.34 -42.57
N VAL A 17 11.01 9.10 -41.30
CA VAL A 17 11.40 9.97 -40.18
C VAL A 17 12.73 9.50 -39.56
N VAL A 18 12.93 8.18 -39.49
CA VAL A 18 14.18 7.57 -39.05
C VAL A 18 14.61 6.53 -40.09
N PRO A 19 15.73 6.72 -40.79
CA PRO A 19 16.23 5.71 -41.72
C PRO A 19 16.42 4.36 -41.01
N PRO A 20 16.05 3.22 -41.62
CA PRO A 20 16.04 1.90 -40.98
C PRO A 20 17.44 1.37 -40.62
N THR A 21 18.50 2.07 -41.02
CA THR A 21 19.90 1.68 -40.81
C THR A 21 20.75 2.88 -40.37
N GLY A 22 21.85 2.61 -39.69
CA GLY A 22 22.81 3.63 -39.26
C GLY A 22 22.67 4.01 -37.78
N PHE A 23 23.35 5.08 -37.37
CA PHE A 23 23.43 5.48 -35.97
C PHE A 23 22.09 5.99 -35.41
N THR A 24 21.32 6.75 -36.19
CA THR A 24 19.98 7.24 -35.78
C THR A 24 19.03 6.08 -35.46
N ALA A 25 18.99 5.04 -36.29
CA ALA A 25 18.19 3.84 -36.02
C ALA A 25 18.57 3.20 -34.67
N ARG A 26 19.88 3.04 -34.41
CA ARG A 26 20.38 2.48 -33.15
C ARG A 26 20.00 3.36 -31.94
N LEU A 27 20.14 4.68 -32.05
CA LEU A 27 19.75 5.61 -31.00
C LEU A 27 18.25 5.57 -30.73
N THR A 28 17.42 5.54 -31.76
CA THR A 28 15.95 5.48 -31.62
C THR A 28 15.52 4.18 -30.96
N VAL A 29 16.07 3.03 -31.38
CA VAL A 29 15.78 1.73 -30.75
C VAL A 29 16.25 1.72 -29.30
N PHE A 30 17.43 2.26 -29.01
CA PHE A 30 17.93 2.37 -27.63
C PHE A 30 17.02 3.25 -26.76
N ALA A 31 16.61 4.41 -27.27
CA ALA A 31 15.69 5.31 -26.56
C ALA A 31 14.32 4.64 -26.33
N ALA A 32 13.77 3.95 -27.34
CA ALA A 32 12.53 3.21 -27.22
C ALA A 32 12.64 2.09 -26.17
N ALA A 33 13.75 1.35 -26.15
CA ALA A 33 14.00 0.31 -25.15
C ALA A 33 14.12 0.89 -23.74
N ALA A 34 14.82 2.02 -23.58
CA ALA A 34 14.93 2.72 -22.30
C ALA A 34 13.55 3.20 -21.80
N MET A 35 12.74 3.80 -22.68
CA MET A 35 11.38 4.24 -22.33
C MET A 35 10.45 3.07 -21.98
N ALA A 36 10.54 1.96 -22.72
CA ALA A 36 9.77 0.76 -22.43
C ALA A 36 10.16 0.17 -21.06
N PHE A 37 11.47 0.11 -20.76
CA PHE A 37 11.97 -0.31 -19.45
C PHE A 37 11.42 0.58 -18.32
N LEU A 38 11.50 1.90 -18.47
CA LEU A 38 10.99 2.85 -17.48
C LEU A 38 9.47 2.71 -17.28
N ALA A 39 8.70 2.50 -18.35
CA ALA A 39 7.26 2.30 -18.27
C ALA A 39 6.90 1.03 -17.48
N VAL A 40 7.57 -0.09 -17.77
CA VAL A 40 7.36 -1.35 -17.04
C VAL A 40 7.80 -1.21 -15.58
N PHE A 41 8.93 -0.56 -15.34
CA PHE A 41 9.44 -0.32 -13.98
C PHE A 41 8.47 0.55 -13.16
N ALA A 42 7.96 1.63 -13.73
CA ALA A 42 6.97 2.49 -13.10
C ALA A 42 5.67 1.72 -12.78
N LEU A 43 5.21 0.88 -13.71
CA LEU A 43 4.05 0.02 -13.48
C LEU A 43 4.30 -0.98 -12.35
N ALA A 44 5.45 -1.65 -12.35
CA ALA A 44 5.83 -2.59 -11.30
C ALA A 44 5.94 -1.92 -9.93
N LEU A 45 6.54 -0.71 -9.88
CA LEU A 45 6.64 0.08 -8.66
C LEU A 45 5.26 0.52 -8.16
N SER A 46 4.38 0.99 -9.05
CA SER A 46 3.00 1.36 -8.69
C SER A 46 2.24 0.18 -8.06
N LEU A 47 2.33 -1.01 -8.66
CA LEU A 47 1.72 -2.22 -8.13
C LEU A 47 2.37 -2.69 -6.81
N ALA A 48 3.68 -2.54 -6.66
CA ALA A 48 4.39 -2.90 -5.44
C ALA A 48 4.03 -1.95 -4.28
N THR A 49 4.01 -0.64 -4.52
CA THR A 49 3.63 0.37 -3.53
C THR A 49 2.19 0.18 -3.07
N GLY A 50 1.26 -0.15 -3.98
CA GLY A 50 -0.12 -0.49 -3.61
C GLY A 50 -0.20 -1.64 -2.61
N ARG A 51 0.61 -2.70 -2.77
CA ARG A 51 0.65 -3.81 -1.81
C ARG A 51 1.22 -3.43 -0.44
N VAL A 52 2.22 -2.54 -0.41
CA VAL A 52 2.81 -2.05 0.85
C VAL A 52 1.82 -1.16 1.59
N ALA A 53 1.17 -0.25 0.86
CA ALA A 53 0.11 0.60 1.41
C ALA A 53 -1.03 -0.24 1.99
N GLU A 54 -1.51 -1.25 1.25
CA GLU A 54 -2.59 -2.13 1.72
C GLU A 54 -2.20 -2.90 3.00
N ARG A 55 -0.95 -3.38 3.09
CA ARG A 55 -0.45 -4.04 4.31
C ARG A 55 -0.45 -3.09 5.50
N TRP A 56 0.06 -1.87 5.33
CA TRP A 56 0.06 -0.85 6.39
C TRP A 56 -1.37 -0.49 6.82
N THR A 57 -2.26 -0.26 5.88
CA THR A 57 -3.67 0.03 6.16
C THR A 57 -4.36 -1.12 6.87
N SER A 58 -4.14 -2.36 6.44
CA SER A 58 -4.77 -3.54 7.06
C SER A 58 -4.35 -3.78 8.51
N GLY A 59 -3.12 -3.38 8.88
CA GLY A 59 -2.61 -3.46 10.25
C GLY A 59 -3.22 -2.38 11.14
N LEU A 60 -3.32 -1.14 10.63
CA LEU A 60 -3.88 -0.01 11.37
C LEU A 60 -5.40 -0.09 11.51
N ALA A 61 -6.10 -0.62 10.49
CA ALA A 61 -7.56 -0.63 10.45
C ALA A 61 -8.22 -1.63 11.41
N ARG A 62 -7.45 -2.55 12.02
CA ARG A 62 -8.00 -3.67 12.80
C ARG A 62 -7.84 -3.53 14.31
N SER A 63 -7.27 -2.43 14.78
CA SER A 63 -7.12 -2.14 16.21
C SER A 63 -7.71 -0.78 16.56
N ALA A 64 -8.47 -0.72 17.64
CA ALA A 64 -8.97 0.52 18.22
C ALA A 64 -8.59 0.56 19.70
N THR A 65 -8.04 1.69 20.15
CA THR A 65 -7.70 1.92 21.56
C THR A 65 -8.79 2.77 22.21
N VAL A 66 -9.39 2.25 23.28
CA VAL A 66 -10.40 2.97 24.08
C VAL A 66 -9.73 3.49 25.35
N ARG A 67 -9.78 4.81 25.57
CA ARG A 67 -9.34 5.42 26.83
C ARG A 67 -10.54 5.67 27.73
N VAL A 68 -10.51 5.05 28.90
CA VAL A 68 -11.51 5.26 29.95
C VAL A 68 -10.98 6.34 30.89
N SER A 69 -11.72 7.43 31.04
CA SER A 69 -11.44 8.49 32.01
C SER A 69 -12.57 8.51 33.04
N ALA A 70 -12.25 8.20 34.29
CA ALA A 70 -13.22 8.14 35.38
C ALA A 70 -12.69 8.87 36.63
N PRO A 71 -13.57 9.33 37.53
CA PRO A 71 -13.18 9.87 38.83
C PRO A 71 -12.35 8.87 39.66
N GLU A 72 -11.53 9.38 40.57
CA GLU A 72 -10.75 8.54 41.50
C GLU A 72 -11.67 7.56 42.25
N GLY A 73 -11.29 6.29 42.27
CA GLY A 73 -12.08 5.19 42.85
C GLY A 73 -13.14 4.56 41.94
N GLN A 74 -13.35 5.07 40.71
CA GLN A 74 -14.31 4.49 39.75
C GLN A 74 -13.65 3.86 38.51
N VAL A 75 -12.32 3.97 38.39
CA VAL A 75 -11.58 3.53 37.20
C VAL A 75 -11.78 2.03 36.92
N GLU A 76 -11.56 1.17 37.91
CA GLU A 76 -11.75 -0.29 37.79
C GLU A 76 -13.18 -0.67 37.42
N ALA A 77 -14.18 -0.03 38.05
CA ALA A 77 -15.59 -0.34 37.79
C ALA A 77 -15.98 0.05 36.35
N GLN A 78 -15.53 1.20 35.87
CA GLN A 78 -15.76 1.64 34.49
C GLN A 78 -15.00 0.79 33.48
N LEU A 79 -13.76 0.40 33.79
CA LEU A 79 -12.97 -0.49 32.95
C LEU A 79 -13.65 -1.86 32.78
N ALA A 80 -14.13 -2.45 33.87
CA ALA A 80 -14.86 -3.71 33.84
C ALA A 80 -16.16 -3.62 33.03
N ALA A 81 -16.92 -2.52 33.17
CA ALA A 81 -18.13 -2.28 32.39
C ALA A 81 -17.83 -2.17 30.89
N VAL A 82 -16.78 -1.43 30.52
CA VAL A 82 -16.34 -1.29 29.13
C VAL A 82 -15.91 -2.62 28.54
N LEU A 83 -15.12 -3.42 29.27
CA LEU A 83 -14.73 -4.76 28.82
C LEU A 83 -15.95 -5.65 28.57
N GLY A 84 -16.93 -5.65 29.47
CA GLY A 84 -18.16 -6.45 29.30
C GLY A 84 -18.95 -6.06 28.04
N VAL A 85 -18.99 -4.77 27.70
CA VAL A 85 -19.59 -4.31 26.44
C VAL A 85 -18.77 -4.77 25.23
N LEU A 86 -17.44 -4.64 25.28
CA LEU A 86 -16.57 -5.02 24.15
C LEU A 86 -16.59 -6.53 23.89
N GLU A 87 -16.63 -7.36 24.92
CA GLU A 87 -16.70 -8.84 24.78
C GLU A 87 -18.01 -9.31 24.17
N THR A 88 -19.10 -8.57 24.38
CA THR A 88 -20.43 -8.91 23.84
C THR A 88 -20.73 -8.24 22.50
N THR A 89 -19.85 -7.36 22.02
CA THR A 89 -20.04 -6.63 20.75
C THR A 89 -19.66 -7.51 19.56
N PRO A 90 -20.58 -7.77 18.61
CA PRO A 90 -20.27 -8.51 17.40
C PRO A 90 -19.16 -7.86 16.57
N GLY A 91 -18.22 -8.68 16.09
CA GLY A 91 -17.09 -8.22 15.27
C GLY A 91 -15.82 -7.88 16.05
N ILE A 92 -15.87 -7.84 17.38
CA ILE A 92 -14.68 -7.73 18.23
C ILE A 92 -14.13 -9.14 18.49
N ALA A 93 -12.90 -9.40 18.04
CA ALA A 93 -12.26 -10.71 18.24
C ALA A 93 -11.70 -10.86 19.67
N SER A 94 -11.17 -9.79 20.24
CA SER A 94 -10.61 -9.76 21.59
C SER A 94 -10.54 -8.32 22.10
N ALA A 95 -10.82 -8.13 23.39
CA ALA A 95 -10.56 -6.89 24.11
C ALA A 95 -9.65 -7.21 25.31
N ARG A 96 -8.67 -6.35 25.58
CA ARG A 96 -7.76 -6.51 26.72
C ARG A 96 -7.40 -5.16 27.31
N VAL A 97 -7.07 -5.18 28.60
CA VAL A 97 -6.47 -4.03 29.28
C VAL A 97 -4.97 -4.01 29.01
N LEU A 98 -4.42 -2.81 28.83
CA LEU A 98 -2.98 -2.59 28.78
C LEU A 98 -2.47 -2.30 30.19
N SER A 99 -1.48 -3.07 30.65
CA SER A 99 -0.82 -2.78 31.93
C SER A 99 -0.03 -1.46 31.84
N ASP A 100 0.31 -0.88 32.98
CA ASP A 100 1.13 0.33 33.02
C ASP A 100 2.50 0.14 32.35
N ASP A 101 3.09 -1.05 32.48
CA ASP A 101 4.39 -1.36 31.86
C ASP A 101 4.26 -1.45 30.33
N GLU A 102 3.18 -2.06 29.82
CA GLU A 102 2.88 -2.05 28.39
C GLU A 102 2.64 -0.63 27.88
N GLN A 103 1.93 0.20 28.64
CA GLN A 103 1.71 1.60 28.27
C GLN A 103 3.01 2.40 28.22
N ARG A 104 3.94 2.16 29.16
CA ARG A 104 5.28 2.77 29.15
C ARG A 104 6.12 2.29 27.96
N ALA A 105 6.05 1.00 27.64
CA ALA A 105 6.77 0.44 26.49
C ALA A 105 6.33 1.09 25.17
N LEU A 106 5.06 1.51 25.03
CA LEU A 106 4.58 2.25 23.86
C LEU A 106 5.21 3.65 23.71
N LEU A 107 5.86 4.18 24.74
CA LEU A 107 6.55 5.47 24.73
C LEU A 107 8.06 5.33 24.47
N GLU A 108 8.59 4.10 24.41
CA GLU A 108 9.99 3.88 24.06
C GLU A 108 10.24 4.34 22.60
N PRO A 109 11.41 4.92 22.32
CA PRO A 109 11.76 5.31 20.96
C PRO A 109 11.73 4.07 20.05
N TRP A 110 11.03 4.23 18.92
CA TRP A 110 10.82 3.20 17.90
C TRP A 110 12.11 2.71 17.25
#